data_AF-A0A0Q9S8B0-F1
#
_entry.id   AF-A0A0Q9S8B0-F1
#
_cell.length_a   1.000
_cell.length_b   1.000
_cell.length_c   1.000
_cell.angle_alpha   90.00
_cell.angle_beta   90.00
_cell.angle_gamma   90.00
#
_symmetry.space_group_name_H-M   'P 1'
#
loop_
_entity.id
_entity.type
_entity.pdbx_description
1 polymer ?
#
loop_
_entity_poly.entity_id
_entity_poly.type
_entity_poly.pdbx_seq_one_letter_code
_entity_poly.pdbx_strand_id
1 'polypeptide(L)'
;MRQYRYLLRSAPADALENAHREAMLELTAPHRSAVLDAVRTGMASGAHLTVDDTFRLAHLVVFAEKKYPGQFLAACPPEALRALADHVLLAEASFGLLGGYAAWDGAEPPPVDDSAWAGGGFRKEKGALGNGRDQLRVARAQQWLPS
;
A
#
# COMPACT_ATOMS: atom_id res chain seq x y z
N MET A 1 -17.06 7.14 13.63
CA MET A 1 -16.58 6.06 12.73
C MET A 1 -17.31 5.98 11.39
N ARG A 2 -18.65 5.92 11.32
CA ARG A 2 -19.36 5.77 10.04
C ARG A 2 -19.10 6.92 9.04
N GLN A 3 -19.15 8.18 9.46
CA GLN A 3 -18.84 9.33 8.60
C GLN A 3 -17.39 9.31 8.08
N TYR A 4 -16.43 8.92 8.93
CA TYR A 4 -15.04 8.79 8.51
C TYR A 4 -14.87 7.71 7.43
N ARG A 5 -15.50 6.54 7.61
CA ARG A 5 -15.50 5.49 6.59
C ARG A 5 -16.13 5.95 5.27
N TYR A 6 -17.24 6.68 5.36
CA TYR A 6 -17.84 7.30 4.17
C TYR A 6 -16.82 8.20 3.46
N LEU A 7 -16.15 9.11 4.17
CA LEU A 7 -15.14 9.99 3.59
C LEU A 7 -14.02 9.20 2.89
N LEU A 8 -13.47 8.18 3.55
CA LEU A 8 -12.41 7.35 2.96
C LEU A 8 -12.84 6.74 1.61
N ARG A 9 -14.12 6.38 1.47
CA ARG A 9 -14.68 5.79 0.25
C ARG A 9 -15.06 6.80 -0.80
N SER A 10 -15.70 7.91 -0.44
CA SER A 10 -16.33 8.82 -1.38
C SER A 10 -15.47 10.02 -1.78
N ALA A 11 -14.58 10.48 -0.90
CA ALA A 11 -13.82 11.70 -1.13
C ALA A 11 -12.64 11.48 -2.09
N PRO A 12 -12.27 12.50 -2.87
CA PRO A 12 -11.08 12.43 -3.73
C PRO A 12 -9.81 12.39 -2.88
N ALA A 13 -8.75 11.76 -3.41
CA ALA A 13 -7.56 11.44 -2.64
C ALA A 13 -6.80 12.68 -2.14
N ASP A 14 -6.74 13.73 -2.96
CA ASP A 14 -6.13 15.02 -2.63
C ASP A 14 -6.84 15.72 -1.47
N ALA A 15 -8.18 15.77 -1.48
CA ALA A 15 -8.96 16.34 -0.39
C ALA A 15 -8.81 15.54 0.91
N LEU A 16 -8.81 14.20 0.82
CA LEU A 16 -8.55 13.33 1.97
C LEU A 16 -7.15 13.54 2.53
N GLU A 17 -6.14 13.67 1.66
CA GLU A 17 -4.77 13.88 2.10
C GLU A 17 -4.63 15.22 2.82
N ASN A 18 -5.25 16.29 2.31
CA ASN A 18 -5.28 17.59 2.97
C ASN A 18 -5.99 17.51 4.34
N ALA A 19 -7.14 16.83 4.43
CA ALA A 19 -7.84 16.64 5.69
C ALA A 19 -7.01 15.82 6.71
N HIS A 20 -6.28 14.81 6.26
CA HIS A 20 -5.37 14.06 7.13
C HIS A 20 -4.16 14.89 7.54
N ARG A 21 -3.62 15.76 6.67
CA ARG A 21 -2.51 16.67 7.03
C ARG A 21 -2.92 17.62 8.14
N GLU A 22 -4.08 18.25 8.03
CA GLU A 22 -4.65 19.09 9.09
C GLU A 22 -4.83 18.29 10.38
N ALA A 23 -5.44 17.11 10.29
CA ALA A 23 -5.66 16.25 11.45
C ALA A 23 -4.36 15.82 12.16
N MET A 24 -3.29 15.51 11.40
CA MET A 24 -2.00 15.12 11.97
C MET A 24 -1.34 16.24 12.77
N LEU A 25 -1.57 17.50 12.41
CA LEU A 25 -1.03 18.65 13.14
C LEU A 25 -1.71 18.83 14.51
N GLU A 26 -3.02 18.53 14.58
CA GLU A 26 -3.83 18.65 15.80
C GLU A 26 -3.72 17.43 16.72
N LEU A 27 -3.30 16.27 16.18
CA LEU A 27 -3.13 15.04 16.96
C LEU A 27 -2.04 15.17 18.03
N THR A 28 -2.28 14.57 19.19
CA THR A 28 -1.26 14.44 20.24
C THR A 28 -0.11 13.51 19.80
N ALA A 29 1.09 13.71 20.35
CA ALA A 29 2.25 12.87 20.03
C ALA A 29 2.01 11.36 20.26
N PRO A 30 1.35 10.91 21.35
CA PRO A 30 0.99 9.50 21.52
C PRO A 30 0.10 8.95 20.41
N HIS A 31 -0.91 9.71 19.96
CA HIS A 31 -1.76 9.27 18.85
C HIS A 31 -1.01 9.25 17.52
N ARG A 32 -0.11 10.22 17.26
CA ARG A 32 0.76 10.18 16.07
C ARG A 32 1.68 8.96 16.07
N SER A 33 2.22 8.57 17.22
CA SER A 33 3.00 7.35 17.37
C SER A 33 2.18 6.11 17.02
N ALA A 34 0.96 6.00 17.56
CA ALA A 34 0.08 4.88 17.27
C ALA A 34 -0.29 4.80 15.77
N VAL A 35 -0.48 5.95 15.11
CA VAL A 35 -0.71 6.00 13.65
C VAL A 35 0.52 5.54 12.87
N LEU A 36 1.72 6.00 13.24
CA LEU A 36 2.97 5.56 12.60
C LEU A 36 3.17 4.05 12.75
N ASP A 37 2.90 3.50 13.94
CA ASP A 37 2.99 2.07 14.18
C ASP A 37 1.95 1.29 13.37
N ALA A 38 0.72 1.79 13.26
CA ALA A 38 -0.32 1.21 12.41
C ALA A 38 0.07 1.21 10.92
N VAL A 39 0.71 2.27 10.42
CA VAL A 39 1.24 2.33 9.06
C VAL A 39 2.36 1.29 8.86
N ARG A 40 3.25 1.13 9.84
CA ARG A 40 4.33 0.14 9.79
C ARG A 40 3.82 -1.29 9.80
N THR A 41 2.90 -1.61 10.70
CA THR A 41 2.34 -2.95 10.84
C THR A 41 1.39 -3.29 9.70
N GLY A 42 0.49 -2.37 9.36
CA GLY A 42 -0.56 -2.60 8.37
C GLY A 42 -0.02 -2.63 6.93
N MET A 43 0.98 -1.82 6.61
CA MET A 43 1.45 -1.64 5.23
C MET A 43 2.89 -2.09 4.97
N ALA A 44 3.61 -2.56 6.01
CA ALA A 44 5.05 -2.80 5.96
C ALA A 44 5.85 -1.60 5.39
N SER A 45 5.37 -0.38 5.64
CA SER A 45 5.90 0.88 5.11
C SER A 45 6.25 1.86 6.23
N GLY A 46 6.92 2.97 5.94
CA GLY A 46 7.21 4.00 6.96
C GLY A 46 8.30 3.64 7.98
N ALA A 47 9.16 2.65 7.67
CA ALA A 47 10.28 2.26 8.54
C ALA A 47 11.26 3.41 8.82
N HIS A 48 11.44 4.32 7.86
CA HIS A 48 12.32 5.49 7.99
C HIS A 48 11.62 6.76 8.52
N LEU A 49 10.30 6.70 8.72
CA LEU A 49 9.53 7.86 9.17
C LEU A 49 9.57 7.99 10.69
N THR A 50 9.46 9.24 11.13
CA THR A 50 9.28 9.63 12.53
C THR A 50 7.85 10.08 12.77
N VAL A 51 7.49 10.27 14.05
CA VAL A 51 6.15 10.74 14.45
C VAL A 51 5.85 12.18 14.02
N ASP A 52 6.89 12.92 13.61
CA ASP A 52 6.79 14.31 13.17
C ASP A 52 6.78 14.47 11.64
N ASP A 53 6.94 13.37 10.88
CA ASP A 53 6.75 13.33 9.43
C ASP A 53 5.23 13.36 9.05
N THR A 54 4.48 14.28 9.65
CA THR A 54 3.01 14.36 9.60
C THR A 54 2.43 14.34 8.18
N PHE A 55 3.04 15.10 7.26
CA PHE A 55 2.62 15.13 5.85
C PHE A 55 2.80 13.78 5.14
N ARG A 56 3.91 13.09 5.40
CA ARG A 56 4.17 11.78 4.80
C ARG A 56 3.29 10.71 5.43
N LEU A 57 3.02 10.80 6.73
CA LEU A 57 2.07 9.94 7.42
C LEU A 57 0.66 10.09 6.85
N ALA A 58 0.18 11.32 6.67
CA ALA A 58 -1.12 11.59 6.05
C ALA A 58 -1.22 10.97 4.64
N HIS A 59 -0.18 11.18 3.81
CA HIS A 59 -0.11 10.58 2.49
C HIS A 59 -0.18 9.04 2.53
N LEU A 60 0.60 8.40 3.41
CA LEU A 60 0.61 6.95 3.53
C LEU A 60 -0.73 6.39 4.01
N VAL A 61 -1.39 7.03 4.96
CA VAL A 61 -2.72 6.61 5.44
C VAL A 61 -3.73 6.64 4.30
N VAL A 62 -3.78 7.74 3.53
CA VAL A 62 -4.72 7.86 2.40
C VAL A 62 -4.38 6.87 1.30
N PHE A 63 -3.10 6.72 0.97
CA PHE A 63 -2.65 5.72 0.01
C PHE A 63 -3.06 4.29 0.43
N ALA A 64 -2.89 3.95 1.71
CA ALA A 64 -3.30 2.67 2.28
C ALA A 64 -4.80 2.44 2.08
N GLU A 65 -5.64 3.40 2.47
CA GLU A 65 -7.09 3.23 2.43
C GLU A 65 -7.66 3.24 1.02
N LYS A 66 -6.97 3.86 0.05
CA LYS A 66 -7.31 3.78 -1.37
C LYS A 66 -6.87 2.45 -1.99
N LYS A 67 -5.71 1.92 -1.62
CA LYS A 67 -5.16 0.69 -2.20
C LYS A 67 -5.70 -0.58 -1.54
N TYR A 68 -5.78 -0.58 -0.22
CA TYR A 68 -6.20 -1.69 0.64
C TYR A 68 -7.23 -1.20 1.68
N PRO A 69 -8.50 -0.99 1.24
CA PRO A 69 -9.60 -0.57 2.10
C PRO A 69 -9.65 -1.28 3.46
N GLY A 70 -9.60 -0.50 4.55
CA GLY A 70 -9.78 -0.99 5.91
C GLY A 70 -8.56 -1.64 6.55
N GLN A 71 -7.45 -1.84 5.82
CA GLN A 71 -6.23 -2.42 6.38
C GLN A 71 -5.61 -1.52 7.44
N PHE A 72 -5.53 -0.20 7.19
CA PHE A 72 -5.04 0.74 8.18
C PHE A 72 -6.02 0.86 9.36
N LEU A 73 -7.33 0.88 9.10
CA LEU A 73 -8.35 0.88 10.15
C LEU A 73 -8.23 -0.32 11.10
N ALA A 74 -7.89 -1.50 10.57
CA ALA A 74 -7.71 -2.72 11.36
C ALA A 74 -6.40 -2.72 12.16
N ALA A 75 -5.34 -2.10 11.64
CA ALA A 75 -4.05 -2.01 12.31
C ALA A 75 -3.97 -0.89 13.37
N CYS A 76 -4.80 0.15 13.23
CA CYS A 76 -4.77 1.31 14.11
C CYS A 76 -5.52 1.07 15.42
N PRO A 77 -4.91 1.35 16.59
CA PRO A 77 -5.60 1.26 17.87
C PRO A 77 -6.87 2.12 17.89
N PRO A 78 -7.97 1.65 18.50
CA PRO A 78 -9.28 2.28 18.39
C PRO A 78 -9.30 3.72 18.93
N GLU A 79 -8.53 4.02 19.98
CA GLU A 79 -8.41 5.36 20.55
C GLU A 79 -7.72 6.35 19.61
N ALA A 80 -6.59 5.95 19.02
CA ALA A 80 -5.85 6.78 18.08
C ALA A 80 -6.63 6.96 16.78
N LEU A 81 -7.28 5.89 16.31
CA LEU A 81 -8.14 5.93 15.13
C LEU A 81 -9.34 6.85 15.34
N ARG A 82 -9.94 6.82 16.54
CA ARG A 82 -11.05 7.71 16.88
C ARG A 82 -10.61 9.16 16.87
N ALA A 83 -9.48 9.47 17.51
CA ALA A 83 -8.92 10.82 17.53
C ALA A 83 -8.61 11.32 16.10
N LEU A 84 -7.94 10.51 15.28
CA LEU A 84 -7.66 10.84 13.89
C LEU A 84 -8.95 11.09 13.11
N ALA A 85 -9.93 10.20 13.23
CA ALA A 85 -11.21 10.31 12.54
C ALA A 85 -11.97 11.59 12.93
N ASP A 86 -12.01 11.93 14.22
CA ASP A 86 -12.69 13.12 14.72
C ASP A 86 -12.00 14.40 14.19
N HIS A 87 -10.67 14.45 14.17
CA HIS A 87 -9.94 15.59 13.58
C HIS A 87 -10.09 15.67 12.04
N VAL A 88 -10.06 14.55 11.32
CA VAL A 88 -10.29 14.53 9.86
C VAL A 88 -11.69 15.04 9.54
N LEU A 89 -12.70 14.65 10.32
CA LEU A 89 -14.08 15.09 10.11
C LEU A 89 -14.28 16.60 10.37
N LEU A 90 -13.46 17.18 11.25
CA LEU A 90 -13.48 18.61 11.58
C LEU A 90 -12.55 19.46 10.71
N ALA A 91 -11.66 18.85 9.93
CA ALA A 91 -10.74 19.54 9.03
C ALA A 91 -11.49 20.41 8.02
N GLU A 92 -10.92 21.57 7.68
CA GLU A 92 -11.49 22.48 6.68
C GLU A 92 -11.59 21.77 5.32
N ALA A 93 -10.55 21.00 4.95
CA ALA A 93 -10.55 20.19 3.74
C ALA A 93 -11.67 19.14 3.66
N SER A 94 -12.32 18.79 4.78
CA SER A 94 -13.48 17.90 4.80
C SER A 94 -14.81 18.60 4.52
N PHE A 95 -14.82 19.93 4.47
CA PHE A 95 -16.03 20.71 4.21
C PHE A 95 -16.64 20.35 2.85
N GLY A 96 -17.95 20.13 2.83
CA GLY A 96 -18.69 19.74 1.61
C GLY A 96 -18.53 18.27 1.18
N LEU A 97 -17.55 17.53 1.71
CA LEU A 97 -17.32 16.13 1.30
C LEU A 97 -18.40 15.16 1.82
N LEU A 98 -19.15 15.54 2.86
CA LEU A 98 -20.21 14.73 3.48
C LEU A 98 -21.58 14.81 2.80
N GLY A 99 -21.71 15.50 1.66
CA GLY A 99 -23.02 15.77 1.02
C GLY A 99 -23.86 14.52 0.68
N GLY A 100 -23.22 13.39 0.35
CA GLY A 100 -23.89 12.13 0.04
C GLY A 100 -24.06 11.16 1.22
N TYR A 101 -23.62 11.54 2.42
CA TYR A 101 -23.54 10.62 3.56
C TYR A 101 -24.90 10.02 3.97
N ALA A 102 -25.98 10.80 3.89
CA ALA A 102 -27.31 10.36 4.30
C ALA A 102 -27.87 9.22 3.44
N ALA A 103 -27.46 9.15 2.16
CA ALA A 103 -27.89 8.12 1.22
C ALA A 103 -26.95 6.90 1.19
N TRP A 104 -25.78 6.99 1.82
CA TRP A 104 -24.81 5.91 1.82
C TRP A 104 -25.31 4.72 2.65
N ASP A 105 -25.24 3.51 2.10
CA ASP A 105 -25.68 2.27 2.74
C ASP A 105 -24.72 1.79 3.85
N GLY A 106 -23.46 2.22 3.82
CA GLY A 106 -22.43 1.82 4.77
C GLY A 106 -21.65 0.57 4.35
N ALA A 107 -21.82 0.08 3.13
CA ALA A 107 -21.11 -1.09 2.63
C ALA A 107 -19.61 -0.80 2.46
N GLU A 108 -18.78 -1.73 2.92
CA GLU A 108 -17.33 -1.72 2.69
C GLU A 108 -17.02 -2.58 1.45
N PRO A 109 -16.14 -2.14 0.55
CA PRO A 109 -15.66 -3.00 -0.53
C PRO A 109 -15.06 -4.28 0.06
N PRO A 110 -15.28 -5.46 -0.55
CA PRO A 110 -14.55 -6.65 -0.14
C PRO A 110 -13.04 -6.41 -0.32
N PRO A 111 -12.19 -6.98 0.55
CA PRO A 111 -10.75 -6.87 0.39
C PRO A 111 -10.33 -7.41 -0.99
N VAL A 112 -9.32 -6.78 -1.60
CA VAL A 112 -8.76 -7.25 -2.87
C VAL A 112 -8.12 -8.62 -2.62
N ASP A 113 -8.58 -9.62 -3.36
CA ASP A 113 -8.00 -10.97 -3.32
C ASP A 113 -6.73 -11.03 -4.16
N ASP A 114 -5.58 -10.86 -3.52
CA ASP A 114 -4.27 -10.98 -4.16
C ASP A 114 -3.88 -12.44 -4.50
N SER A 115 -4.68 -13.44 -4.09
CA SER A 115 -4.39 -14.85 -4.38
C SER A 115 -4.46 -15.19 -5.87
N ALA A 116 -5.21 -14.41 -6.65
CA ALA A 116 -5.27 -14.53 -8.10
C ALA A 116 -3.90 -14.27 -8.77
N TRP A 117 -3.06 -13.42 -8.18
CA TRP A 117 -1.67 -13.18 -8.65
C TRP A 117 -0.67 -14.16 -8.04
N ALA A 118 -0.93 -14.68 -6.83
CA ALA A 118 -0.09 -15.68 -6.17
C ALA A 118 -0.12 -17.05 -6.87
N GLY A 119 -1.20 -17.38 -7.58
CA GLY A 119 -1.31 -18.60 -8.39
C GLY A 119 -0.49 -18.60 -9.70
N GLY A 120 -0.02 -17.42 -10.13
CA GLY A 120 0.83 -17.24 -11.31
C GLY A 120 2.29 -17.60 -11.05
N GLY A 121 2.54 -18.81 -10.55
CA GLY A 121 3.91 -19.31 -10.37
C GLY A 121 4.66 -19.25 -11.70
N PHE A 122 5.80 -18.55 -11.72
CA PHE A 122 6.78 -18.64 -12.80
C PHE A 122 7.06 -20.13 -13.06
N ARG A 123 6.53 -20.65 -14.17
CA ARG A 123 6.86 -21.99 -14.64
C ARG A 123 8.35 -21.94 -15.00
N LYS A 124 9.21 -22.50 -14.13
CA LYS A 124 10.59 -22.84 -14.48
C LYS A 124 10.51 -23.92 -15.55
N GLU A 125 10.33 -23.51 -16.80
CA GLU A 125 10.67 -24.37 -17.92
C GLU A 125 12.16 -24.66 -17.79
N LYS A 126 12.51 -25.90 -17.43
CA LYS A 126 13.86 -26.43 -17.58
C LYS A 126 14.15 -26.52 -19.08
N GLY A 127 14.40 -25.37 -19.70
CA GLY A 127 15.04 -25.29 -21.00
C GLY A 127 16.49 -25.73 -20.82
N ALA A 128 16.80 -26.93 -21.30
CA ALA A 128 18.16 -27.44 -21.38
C ALA A 128 19.01 -26.48 -22.25
N LEU A 129 19.75 -25.58 -21.60
CA LEU A 129 20.88 -24.92 -22.24
C LEU A 129 21.99 -25.95 -22.35
N GLY A 130 21.97 -26.70 -23.46
CA GLY A 130 23.10 -27.49 -23.92
C GLY A 130 24.32 -26.56 -24.01
N ASN A 131 25.29 -26.82 -23.15
CA ASN A 131 26.53 -26.07 -23.06
C ASN A 131 27.39 -26.43 -24.29
N GLY A 132 27.13 -25.76 -25.41
CA GLY A 132 27.85 -25.90 -26.69
C GLY A 132 29.23 -25.22 -26.65
N ARG A 133 30.08 -25.64 -25.71
CA ARG A 133 31.46 -25.18 -25.58
C ARG A 133 32.39 -26.32 -25.15
N ASP A 134 32.42 -27.42 -25.89
CA ASP A 134 33.57 -28.33 -25.79
C ASP A 134 33.71 -29.36 -26.93
N GLN A 135 33.65 -28.97 -28.21
CA GLN A 135 34.09 -29.86 -29.30
C GLN A 135 34.60 -29.05 -30.50
N LEU A 136 35.86 -28.60 -30.44
CA LEU A 136 36.67 -28.22 -31.62
C LEU A 136 38.12 -28.04 -31.15
N ARG A 137 38.86 -29.16 -31.19
CA ARG A 137 40.27 -29.46 -30.85
C ARG A 137 40.15 -30.80 -30.13
N VAL A 138 40.29 -31.97 -30.77
CA VAL A 138 41.51 -32.51 -31.35
C VAL A 138 41.13 -33.63 -32.35
N ALA A 139 41.99 -33.85 -33.35
CA ALA A 139 42.13 -35.07 -34.15
C ALA A 139 41.10 -35.37 -35.26
N ARG A 140 41.22 -34.65 -36.38
CA ARG A 140 41.11 -35.29 -37.71
C ARG A 140 42.43 -35.13 -38.45
N ALA A 141 43.44 -35.85 -37.96
CA ALA A 141 44.66 -36.15 -38.69
C ALA A 141 44.43 -37.48 -39.42
N GLN A 142 44.03 -37.40 -40.69
CA GLN A 142 44.20 -38.43 -41.72
C GLN A 142 43.39 -37.99 -42.95
N GLN A 143 44.09 -37.48 -43.95
CA GLN A 143 44.02 -37.87 -45.38
C GLN A 143 44.83 -36.83 -46.17
N TRP A 144 45.48 -37.27 -47.26
CA TRP A 144 46.33 -36.53 -48.23
C TRP A 144 47.86 -36.73 -48.10
N LEU A 145 48.33 -37.85 -48.69
CA LEU A 145 49.63 -37.98 -49.36
C LEU A 145 49.38 -37.80 -50.87
N PRO A 146 50.20 -37.03 -51.62
CA PRO A 146 50.28 -37.15 -53.07
C PRO A 146 51.37 -38.15 -53.50
N SER A 147 51.14 -38.81 -54.63
CA SER A 147 52.11 -39.65 -55.36
C SER A 147 53.26 -38.85 -55.96
#